data_AF-A0A937T5H2-F1
#
_entry.id   AF-A0A937T5H2-F1
#
_cell.length_a   1.000
_cell.length_b   1.000
_cell.length_c   1.000
_cell.angle_alpha   90.00
_cell.angle_beta   90.00
_cell.angle_gamma   90.00
#
_symmetry.space_group_name_H-M   'P 1'
#
loop_
_entity.id
_entity.type
_entity.pdbx_description
1 polymer ?
#
loop_
_entity_poly.entity_id
_entity_poly.type
_entity_poly.pdbx_seq_one_letter_code
_entity_poly.pdbx_strand_id
1 'polypeptide(L)'
;MRLAICTVILTLPFVLSAHESRAAIFVVSPAGDDGAIGDASAPFRTIGRAAECAKPGDTVLVRAGVYRERVTPPRGGEPGKPITYRGEKLGRVIIKGSDVWRPEWTKHNDSVYFGAIDEAMFVDDVYIDSANPFRVEMASTPHGRDGKPER
;
A
#
# COMPACT_ATOMS: atom_id res chain seq x y z
N MET A 1 -10.41 47.69 -64.48
CA MET A 1 -10.20 46.28 -64.11
C MET A 1 -9.55 46.22 -62.73
N ARG A 2 -10.26 45.77 -61.69
CA ARG A 2 -9.69 45.45 -60.38
C ARG A 2 -10.10 44.02 -60.05
N LEU A 3 -9.11 43.12 -59.93
CA LEU A 3 -9.27 41.69 -59.66
C LEU A 3 -9.76 41.47 -58.21
N ALA A 4 -10.76 40.61 -58.05
CA ALA A 4 -11.18 40.07 -56.75
C ALA A 4 -10.35 38.82 -56.42
N ILE A 5 -9.69 38.80 -55.26
CA ILE A 5 -8.95 37.64 -54.74
C ILE A 5 -9.91 36.87 -53.83
N CYS A 6 -10.23 35.64 -54.22
CA CYS A 6 -11.10 34.73 -53.48
C CYS A 6 -10.23 33.81 -52.63
N THR A 7 -10.16 34.06 -51.32
CA THR A 7 -9.40 33.24 -50.37
C THR A 7 -10.24 32.02 -49.97
N VAL A 8 -9.84 30.83 -50.41
CA VAL A 8 -10.45 29.55 -50.03
C VAL A 8 -9.85 29.12 -48.69
N ILE A 9 -10.67 29.08 -47.63
CA ILE A 9 -10.26 28.58 -46.31
C ILE A 9 -10.53 27.06 -46.29
N LEU A 10 -9.46 26.27 -46.32
CA LEU A 10 -9.50 24.81 -46.20
C LEU A 10 -9.57 24.43 -44.71
N THR A 11 -10.76 24.10 -44.20
CA THR A 11 -10.93 23.60 -42.84
C THR A 11 -10.66 22.09 -42.80
N LEU A 12 -9.46 21.69 -42.37
CA LEU A 12 -9.18 20.29 -42.04
C LEU A 12 -10.00 19.89 -40.80
N PRO A 13 -10.82 18.82 -40.83
CA PRO A 13 -11.50 18.35 -39.64
C PRO A 13 -10.46 17.76 -38.67
N PHE A 14 -10.25 18.45 -37.55
CA PHE A 14 -9.48 17.93 -36.42
C PHE A 14 -10.30 16.80 -35.79
N VAL A 15 -10.03 15.56 -36.20
CA VAL A 15 -10.67 14.37 -35.65
C VAL A 15 -10.10 14.15 -34.25
N LEU A 16 -10.87 14.54 -33.24
CA LEU A 16 -10.58 14.27 -31.84
C LEU A 16 -10.76 12.76 -31.59
N SER A 17 -9.71 11.96 -31.77
CA SER A 17 -9.74 10.55 -31.35
C SER A 17 -9.80 10.51 -29.83
N ALA A 18 -10.97 10.15 -29.29
CA ALA A 18 -11.10 9.78 -27.90
C ALA A 18 -10.40 8.44 -27.69
N HIS A 19 -9.20 8.46 -27.11
CA HIS A 19 -8.60 7.25 -26.56
C HIS A 19 -9.40 6.87 -25.31
N GLU A 20 -10.22 5.82 -25.40
CA GLU A 20 -10.65 5.10 -24.20
C GLU A 20 -9.38 4.54 -23.54
N SER A 21 -8.94 5.16 -22.46
CA SER A 21 -7.87 4.61 -21.63
C SER A 21 -8.39 3.28 -21.07
N ARG A 22 -7.88 2.18 -21.62
CA ARG A 22 -8.15 0.84 -21.08
C ARG A 22 -7.70 0.78 -19.63
N ALA A 23 -8.51 0.19 -18.77
CA ALA A 23 -8.14 -0.10 -17.38
C ALA A 23 -6.77 -0.78 -17.30
N ALA A 24 -5.86 -0.21 -16.52
CA ALA A 24 -4.53 -0.75 -16.31
C ALA A 24 -4.56 -1.90 -15.30
N ILE A 25 -3.58 -2.80 -15.41
CA ILE A 25 -3.32 -3.84 -14.42
C ILE A 25 -1.92 -3.61 -13.86
N PHE A 26 -1.85 -3.24 -12.60
CA PHE A 26 -0.59 -3.15 -11.85
C PHE A 26 -0.33 -4.48 -11.15
N VAL A 27 0.84 -5.07 -11.38
CA VAL A 27 1.24 -6.33 -10.78
C VAL A 27 2.18 -6.07 -9.62
N VAL A 28 1.89 -6.72 -8.49
CA VAL A 28 2.70 -6.64 -7.27
C VAL A 28 3.28 -8.01 -6.97
N SER A 29 4.55 -8.07 -6.57
CA SER A 29 5.25 -9.31 -6.20
C SER A 29 6.27 -9.05 -5.11
N PRO A 30 6.47 -9.97 -4.13
CA PRO A 30 7.50 -9.76 -3.10
C PRO A 30 8.92 -9.64 -3.66
N ALA A 31 9.17 -10.20 -4.86
CA ALA A 31 10.45 -10.10 -5.58
C ALA A 31 10.53 -8.89 -6.54
N GLY A 32 9.51 -8.03 -6.55
CA GLY A 32 9.44 -6.86 -7.42
C GLY A 32 10.30 -5.69 -6.95
N ASP A 33 10.12 -4.55 -7.62
CA ASP A 33 10.80 -3.30 -7.33
C ASP A 33 9.83 -2.11 -7.47
N ASP A 34 9.78 -1.23 -6.46
CA ASP A 34 8.88 -0.07 -6.46
C ASP A 34 9.34 1.06 -7.39
N GLY A 35 10.58 0.98 -7.88
CA GLY A 35 11.08 1.79 -9.00
C GLY A 35 10.68 1.28 -10.38
N ALA A 36 10.06 0.09 -10.49
CA ALA A 36 9.63 -0.48 -11.76
C ALA A 36 8.37 0.21 -12.33
N ILE A 37 7.90 -0.24 -13.49
CA ILE A 37 6.68 0.27 -14.13
C ILE A 37 5.39 -0.42 -13.63
N GLY A 38 5.53 -1.54 -12.91
CA GLY A 38 4.41 -2.23 -12.27
C GLY A 38 3.63 -3.16 -13.19
N ASP A 39 4.20 -3.66 -14.28
CA ASP A 39 3.53 -4.64 -15.14
C ASP A 39 3.91 -6.09 -14.80
N ALA A 40 3.40 -7.07 -15.54
CA ALA A 40 3.67 -8.48 -15.28
C ALA A 40 5.16 -8.88 -15.40
N SER A 41 5.94 -8.16 -16.22
CA SER A 41 7.37 -8.40 -16.44
C SER A 41 8.26 -7.66 -15.44
N ALA A 42 7.80 -6.50 -14.98
CA ALA A 42 8.49 -5.62 -14.03
C ALA A 42 7.52 -5.17 -12.93
N PRO A 43 7.14 -6.08 -12.01
CA PRO A 43 6.13 -5.81 -10.99
C PRO A 43 6.65 -4.89 -9.89
N PHE A 44 5.74 -4.17 -9.25
CA PHE A 44 6.03 -3.46 -8.01
C PHE A 44 6.35 -4.44 -6.87
N ARG A 45 7.08 -3.97 -5.85
CA ARG A 45 7.35 -4.74 -4.64
C ARG A 45 6.20 -4.66 -3.65
N THR A 46 5.63 -3.47 -3.46
CA THR A 46 4.62 -3.19 -2.44
C THR A 46 3.23 -2.96 -3.02
N ILE A 47 2.21 -3.25 -2.22
CA ILE A 47 0.82 -2.97 -2.58
C ILE A 47 0.55 -1.47 -2.51
N GLY A 48 1.16 -0.78 -1.53
CA GLY A 48 1.11 0.67 -1.39
C GLY A 48 1.57 1.40 -2.66
N ARG A 49 2.69 1.01 -3.25
CA ARG A 49 3.18 1.60 -4.51
C ARG A 49 2.16 1.48 -5.64
N ALA A 50 1.55 0.30 -5.79
CA ALA A 50 0.49 0.10 -6.79
C ALA A 50 -0.74 0.96 -6.50
N ALA A 51 -1.11 1.12 -5.22
CA ALA A 51 -2.23 1.95 -4.80
C ALA A 51 -2.03 3.44 -5.12
N GLU A 52 -0.79 3.95 -5.03
CA GLU A 52 -0.45 5.32 -5.42
C GLU A 52 -0.71 5.59 -6.92
N CYS A 53 -0.34 4.62 -7.76
CA CYS A 53 -0.45 4.67 -9.21
C CYS A 53 -1.87 4.43 -9.73
N ALA A 54 -2.64 3.57 -9.07
CA ALA A 54 -3.95 3.13 -9.52
C ALA A 54 -4.96 4.28 -9.63
N LYS A 55 -5.74 4.28 -10.71
CA LYS A 55 -6.83 5.22 -11.02
C LYS A 55 -8.18 4.48 -11.13
N PRO A 56 -9.31 5.20 -11.08
CA PRO A 56 -10.63 4.60 -11.26
C PRO A 56 -10.71 3.65 -12.47
N GLY A 57 -11.09 2.40 -12.22
CA GLY A 57 -11.18 1.33 -13.22
C GLY A 57 -9.99 0.37 -13.24
N ASP A 58 -8.85 0.75 -12.66
CA ASP A 58 -7.64 -0.07 -12.67
C ASP A 58 -7.73 -1.27 -11.70
N THR A 59 -6.88 -2.26 -11.95
CA THR A 59 -6.73 -3.43 -11.08
C THR A 59 -5.30 -3.51 -10.53
N VAL A 60 -5.17 -3.67 -9.22
CA VAL A 60 -3.94 -4.09 -8.54
C VAL A 60 -3.99 -5.61 -8.34
N LEU A 61 -3.20 -6.32 -9.14
CA LEU A 61 -3.07 -7.78 -9.11
C LEU A 61 -1.87 -8.20 -8.27
N VAL A 62 -2.13 -8.80 -7.12
CA VAL A 62 -1.10 -9.14 -6.12
C VAL A 62 -0.72 -10.61 -6.24
N ARG A 63 0.55 -10.91 -6.53
CA ARG A 63 1.07 -12.28 -6.58
C ARG A 63 1.19 -12.89 -5.18
N ALA A 64 1.32 -14.20 -5.14
CA ALA A 64 1.49 -14.94 -3.88
C ALA A 64 2.65 -14.38 -3.03
N GLY A 65 2.41 -14.22 -1.73
CA GLY A 65 3.39 -13.61 -0.84
C GLY A 65 2.83 -13.16 0.50
N VAL A 66 3.74 -12.83 1.40
CA VAL A 66 3.44 -12.14 2.66
C VAL A 66 3.89 -10.69 2.53
N TYR A 67 2.96 -9.77 2.65
CA TYR A 67 3.17 -8.33 2.55
C TYR A 67 3.02 -7.72 3.95
N ARG A 68 4.14 -7.27 4.52
CA ARG A 68 4.19 -6.65 5.86
C ARG A 68 4.22 -5.14 5.69
N GLU A 69 3.05 -4.58 5.41
CA GLU A 69 2.91 -3.17 5.08
C GLU A 69 1.52 -2.66 5.51
N ARG A 70 1.42 -1.34 5.65
CA ARG A 70 0.15 -0.63 5.81
C ARG A 70 -0.26 -0.07 4.45
N VAL A 71 -1.33 -0.61 3.88
CA VAL A 71 -1.85 -0.13 2.59
C VAL A 71 -2.85 1.01 2.83
N THR A 72 -2.53 2.21 2.37
CA THR A 72 -3.39 3.39 2.48
C THR A 72 -3.66 3.96 1.07
N PRO A 73 -4.68 3.46 0.34
CA PRO A 73 -4.99 3.98 -0.99
C PRO A 73 -5.30 5.49 -0.94
N PRO A 74 -4.59 6.33 -1.71
CA PRO A 74 -4.78 7.78 -1.64
C PRO A 74 -6.05 8.27 -2.35
N ARG A 75 -6.74 7.37 -3.07
CA ARG A 75 -7.95 7.69 -3.85
C ARG A 75 -8.87 6.48 -3.98
N GLY A 76 -10.15 6.76 -4.19
CA GLY A 76 -11.18 5.75 -4.50
C GLY A 76 -11.42 5.61 -6.01
N GLY A 77 -12.36 4.74 -6.35
CA GLY A 77 -12.89 4.62 -7.72
C GLY A 77 -14.05 5.58 -8.01
N GLU A 78 -14.60 5.48 -9.22
CA GLU A 78 -15.80 6.19 -9.67
C GLU A 78 -16.98 5.20 -9.83
N PRO A 79 -18.23 5.68 -9.92
CA PRO A 79 -19.37 4.81 -10.26
C PRO A 79 -19.09 3.98 -11.52
N GLY A 80 -19.18 2.66 -11.41
CA GLY A 80 -18.89 1.73 -12.51
C GLY A 80 -17.39 1.53 -12.82
N LYS A 81 -16.48 2.25 -12.15
CA LYS A 81 -15.03 2.16 -12.33
C LYS A 81 -14.33 2.06 -10.96
N PRO A 82 -14.53 0.96 -10.21
CA PRO A 82 -13.82 0.75 -8.95
C PRO A 82 -12.33 0.58 -9.19
N ILE A 83 -11.51 0.91 -8.20
CA ILE A 83 -10.12 0.41 -8.13
C ILE A 83 -10.17 -0.97 -7.49
N THR A 84 -9.75 -2.00 -8.22
CA THR A 84 -9.88 -3.39 -7.77
C THR A 84 -8.55 -3.92 -7.23
N TYR A 85 -8.51 -4.29 -5.95
CA TYR A 85 -7.38 -5.01 -5.36
C TYR A 85 -7.70 -6.49 -5.32
N ARG A 86 -6.87 -7.32 -5.96
CA ARG A 86 -7.14 -8.75 -6.10
C ARG A 86 -5.85 -9.57 -5.98
N GLY A 87 -5.89 -10.63 -5.18
CA GLY A 87 -4.84 -11.65 -5.22
C GLY A 87 -4.93 -12.49 -6.49
N GLU A 88 -3.78 -12.74 -7.14
CA GLU A 88 -3.66 -13.56 -8.35
C GLU A 88 -4.17 -15.00 -8.11
N LYS A 89 -3.97 -15.52 -6.89
CA LYS A 89 -4.44 -16.84 -6.46
C LYS A 89 -5.08 -16.73 -5.08
N LEU A 90 -6.29 -17.29 -4.93
CA LEU A 90 -7.02 -17.33 -3.67
C LEU A 90 -6.19 -18.00 -2.57
N GLY A 91 -6.16 -17.42 -1.37
CA GLY A 91 -5.48 -17.96 -0.20
C GLY A 91 -3.95 -17.93 -0.24
N ARG A 92 -3.34 -17.25 -1.23
CA ARG A 92 -1.88 -17.17 -1.38
C ARG A 92 -1.29 -15.77 -1.14
N VAL A 93 -2.14 -14.76 -1.00
CA VAL A 93 -1.76 -13.38 -0.70
C VAL A 93 -2.14 -13.09 0.75
N ILE A 94 -1.16 -12.71 1.56
CA ILE A 94 -1.35 -12.44 2.99
C ILE A 94 -0.79 -11.06 3.28
N ILE A 95 -1.64 -10.14 3.73
CA ILE A 95 -1.22 -8.85 4.27
C ILE A 95 -1.12 -9.00 5.79
N LYS A 96 -0.02 -8.57 6.40
CA LYS A 96 0.20 -8.64 7.85
C LYS A 96 0.56 -7.27 8.40
N GLY A 97 -0.12 -6.87 9.47
CA GLY A 97 0.30 -5.77 10.34
C GLY A 97 1.25 -6.21 11.47
N SER A 98 1.93 -7.35 11.29
CA SER A 98 2.89 -7.87 12.26
C SER A 98 4.23 -8.10 11.58
N ASP A 99 5.30 -8.09 12.36
CA ASP A 99 6.66 -8.43 11.91
C ASP A 99 7.19 -9.69 12.56
N VAL A 100 8.20 -10.29 11.92
CA VAL A 100 8.95 -11.39 12.54
C VAL A 100 9.94 -10.79 13.51
N TRP A 101 9.59 -10.79 14.79
CA TRP A 101 10.50 -10.36 15.84
C TRP A 101 11.52 -11.47 16.14
N ARG A 102 12.81 -11.14 16.00
CA ARG A 102 13.95 -12.05 16.23
C ARG A 102 14.93 -11.41 17.22
N PRO A 103 14.54 -11.21 18.49
CA PRO A 103 15.45 -10.65 19.48
C PRO A 103 16.53 -11.68 19.85
N GLU A 104 17.59 -11.20 20.49
CA GLU A 104 18.44 -12.07 21.31
C GLU A 104 17.66 -12.45 22.58
N TRP A 105 17.28 -13.74 22.67
CA TRP A 105 16.49 -14.24 23.78
C TRP A 105 17.36 -14.51 25.01
N THR A 106 17.01 -13.90 26.14
CA THR A 106 17.55 -14.24 27.47
C THR A 106 16.55 -15.09 28.23
N LYS A 107 16.93 -16.31 28.61
CA LYS A 107 16.07 -17.15 29.44
C LYS A 107 15.97 -16.56 30.86
N HIS A 108 14.77 -16.46 31.40
CA HIS A 108 14.55 -15.98 32.76
C HIS A 108 14.34 -17.13 33.76
N ASN A 109 13.24 -17.86 33.65
CA ASN A 109 12.91 -19.05 34.44
C ASN A 109 11.98 -19.97 33.65
N ASP A 110 12.01 -21.27 33.93
CA ASP A 110 11.17 -22.30 33.29
C ASP A 110 11.06 -22.16 31.76
N SER A 111 9.90 -21.70 31.27
CA SER A 111 9.56 -21.47 29.86
C SER A 111 9.40 -19.97 29.52
N VAL A 112 9.90 -19.07 30.37
CA VAL A 112 9.83 -17.61 30.22
C VAL A 112 11.17 -17.07 29.69
N TYR A 113 11.07 -16.22 28.67
CA TYR A 113 12.19 -15.59 27.99
C TYR A 113 11.95 -14.09 27.84
N PHE A 114 13.01 -13.31 27.89
CA PHE A 114 13.01 -11.88 27.60
C PHE A 114 13.75 -11.60 26.29
N GLY A 115 13.28 -10.61 25.55
CA GLY A 115 13.98 -10.03 24.41
C GLY A 115 13.81 -8.52 24.46
N ALA A 116 14.87 -7.77 24.18
CA ALA A 116 14.76 -6.34 24.01
C ALA A 116 14.05 -6.04 22.68
N ILE A 117 13.17 -5.05 22.69
CA ILE A 117 12.52 -4.57 21.48
C ILE A 117 13.26 -3.34 20.97
N ASP A 118 13.54 -3.32 19.66
CA ASP A 118 14.10 -2.13 19.03
C ASP A 118 12.97 -1.12 18.83
N GLU A 119 13.07 0.03 19.48
CA GLU A 119 12.05 1.09 19.38
C GLU A 119 11.90 1.62 17.95
N ALA A 120 12.94 1.51 17.12
CA ALA A 120 12.87 1.88 15.71
C ALA A 120 11.82 1.06 14.93
N MET A 121 11.45 -0.14 15.41
CA MET A 121 10.39 -0.96 14.80
C MET A 121 9.00 -0.31 14.87
N PHE A 122 8.81 0.70 15.72
CA PHE A 122 7.52 1.36 15.92
C PHE A 122 7.55 2.86 15.66
N VAL A 123 8.57 3.35 14.97
CA VAL A 123 8.56 4.72 14.46
C VAL A 123 7.62 4.75 13.26
N ASP A 124 6.45 5.37 13.44
CA ASP A 124 5.45 5.60 12.38
C ASP A 124 5.21 7.12 12.31
N ASP A 125 5.42 7.71 11.14
CA ASP A 125 5.20 9.13 10.83
C ASP A 125 3.75 9.43 10.39
N VAL A 126 2.89 8.40 10.34
CA VAL A 126 1.53 8.45 9.78
C VAL A 126 0.42 8.50 10.86
N TYR A 127 0.75 8.39 12.16
CA TYR A 127 -0.26 8.57 13.22
C TYR A 127 -0.69 10.05 13.31
N ILE A 128 -1.86 10.34 12.75
CA ILE A 128 -2.55 11.65 12.85
C ILE A 128 -2.81 12.06 14.30
N ASP A 129 -2.86 11.10 15.23
CA ASP A 129 -3.14 11.32 16.66
C ASP A 129 -1.92 11.17 17.57
N SER A 130 -0.71 10.96 17.02
CA SER A 130 0.55 10.80 17.78
C SER A 130 0.59 9.61 18.76
N ALA A 131 -0.43 8.74 18.75
CA ALA A 131 -0.53 7.64 19.70
C ALA A 131 0.03 6.34 19.09
N ASN A 132 1.24 5.97 19.47
CA ASN A 132 1.78 4.65 19.16
C ASN A 132 1.15 3.62 20.12
N PRO A 133 0.27 2.70 19.64
CA PRO A 133 -0.42 1.75 20.50
C PRO A 133 0.52 0.77 21.20
N PHE A 134 1.75 0.58 20.69
CA PHE A 134 2.78 -0.25 21.33
C PHE A 134 3.53 0.48 22.45
N ARG A 135 3.38 1.81 22.55
CA ARG A 135 3.89 2.63 23.67
C ARG A 135 2.85 2.81 24.78
N VAL A 136 1.64 2.28 24.60
CA VAL A 136 0.64 2.26 25.67
C VAL A 136 1.05 1.16 26.66
N GLU A 137 1.33 1.56 27.89
CA GLU A 137 1.66 0.64 28.97
C GLU A 137 0.44 -0.25 29.28
N MET A 138 0.40 -1.43 28.67
CA MET A 138 -0.68 -2.42 28.83
C MET A 138 -0.75 -3.01 30.25
N ALA A 139 0.27 -2.76 31.08
CA ALA A 139 0.40 -3.29 32.43
C ALA A 139 0.53 -2.19 33.49
N SER A 140 -0.12 -1.04 33.33
CA SER A 140 -0.46 -0.28 34.53
C SER A 140 -1.56 -1.07 35.23
N THR A 141 -1.23 -1.73 36.34
CA THR A 141 -2.25 -2.16 37.29
C THR A 141 -3.17 -0.96 37.51
N PRO A 142 -4.47 -1.04 37.20
CA PRO A 142 -5.39 -0.01 37.65
C PRO A 142 -5.12 0.08 39.15
N HIS A 143 -4.80 1.28 39.67
CA HIS A 143 -4.43 1.56 41.08
C HIS A 143 -2.93 1.49 41.47
N GLY A 144 -1.97 1.64 40.53
CA GLY A 144 -0.58 2.01 40.89
C GLY A 144 0.15 1.00 41.78
N ARG A 145 0.06 -0.29 41.47
CA ARG A 145 0.65 -1.37 42.28
C ARG A 145 2.10 -1.69 41.93
N ASP A 146 2.71 -1.00 40.97
CA ASP A 146 4.13 -1.12 40.59
C ASP A 146 4.63 -2.58 40.54
N GLY A 147 3.83 -3.49 39.97
CA GLY A 147 4.20 -4.90 39.81
C GLY A 147 4.08 -5.81 41.05
N LYS A 148 3.40 -5.41 42.14
CA LYS A 148 3.19 -6.28 43.32
C LYS A 148 2.03 -7.30 43.14
N PRO A 149 2.20 -8.58 43.53
CA PRO A 149 1.18 -9.63 43.38
C PRO A 149 -0.09 -9.38 44.25
N GLU A 150 -1.19 -10.03 43.89
CA GLU A 150 -2.43 -10.05 44.69
C GLU A 150 -2.25 -10.90 45.96
N ARG A 151 -2.77 -10.41 47.09
CA ARG A 151 -2.80 -11.13 48.37
C ARG A 151 -4.12 -11.86 48.52
#